data_AF-A0AAD5UKQ0-F1
#
_entry.id   AF-A0AAD5UKQ0-F1
#
_cell.length_a   1.000
_cell.length_b   1.000
_cell.length_c   1.000
_cell.angle_alpha   90.00
_cell.angle_beta   90.00
_cell.angle_gamma   90.00
#
_symmetry.space_group_name_H-M   'P 1'
#
loop_
_entity.id
_entity.type
_entity.pdbx_description
1 polymer ?
#
loop_
_entity_poly.entity_id
_entity_poly.type
_entity_poly.pdbx_seq_one_letter_code
_entity_poly.pdbx_strand_id
1 'polypeptide(L)'
;MLLFLDLLQLYKSELNKSKDLKNQSSVEKGRLDSLYLVLQNLNYEIDYLNREIQKYDSIEYSYQNLELKPLEEFLKTFTHVDDHSTMIARLEDELQERKAMQKDLEAVREERNKFNDLLTLKKNELEGINKDLEELIQFTVPIQERHGIHVTKDISNNEQAENLSFPLYCLYKHLIGYNSTSTGTVKFDIVGDAGEAVSYKPSISNYYGKHPMQLKLTLNPQINLVFKHLPVLDIVVVETLVSVRSIHPDYLTSNLFPGDDGQSSPNPANSFLEDGYIIFNHSNFTFSSDMAGGNAYSWAQILCGLNYPTNYSTNLSKNNTHLDNKPVFAEITKLIMEKKSRMDKMSIAFESLVQGKLKMKGKISGFQMSNKNYKCNLTVADHIFGVLIAFPFTYPADSCKFEIVSHYYRNENKQIDSDIVPKRKERF
;
A
#
# COMPACT_ATOMS: atom_id res chain seq x y z
N MET A 1 45.28 31.94 -137.34
CA MET A 1 45.21 30.47 -137.15
C MET A 1 45.97 30.04 -135.89
N LEU A 2 47.22 30.47 -135.66
CA LEU A 2 48.01 30.16 -134.45
C LEU A 2 47.35 30.59 -133.12
N LEU A 3 46.85 31.83 -133.02
CA LEU A 3 46.23 32.36 -131.79
C LEU A 3 45.00 31.56 -131.29
N PHE A 4 44.27 30.93 -132.22
CA PHE A 4 43.09 30.11 -131.90
C PHE A 4 43.49 28.72 -131.40
N LEU A 5 44.60 28.17 -131.92
CA LEU A 5 45.19 26.91 -131.45
C LEU A 5 45.73 27.06 -130.01
N ASP A 6 46.40 28.17 -129.69
CA ASP A 6 46.88 28.46 -128.33
C ASP A 6 45.72 28.61 -127.34
N LEU A 7 44.63 29.28 -127.75
CA LEU A 7 43.44 29.45 -126.92
C LEU A 7 42.70 28.11 -126.68
N LEU A 8 42.63 27.23 -127.69
CA LEU A 8 42.13 25.86 -127.54
C LEU A 8 43.00 25.01 -126.61
N GLN A 9 44.32 25.15 -126.68
CA GLN A 9 45.25 24.45 -125.79
C GLN A 9 45.14 24.95 -124.34
N LEU A 10 45.02 26.27 -124.14
CA LEU A 10 44.75 26.87 -122.83
C LEU A 10 43.41 26.40 -122.27
N TYR A 11 42.33 26.46 -123.06
CA TYR A 11 41.00 25.99 -122.65
C TYR A 11 41.01 24.51 -122.26
N LYS A 12 41.69 23.66 -123.04
CA LYS A 12 41.86 22.23 -122.71
C LYS A 12 42.67 22.04 -121.43
N SER A 13 43.69 22.86 -121.20
CA SER A 13 44.50 22.82 -119.97
C SER A 13 43.71 23.26 -118.74
N GLU A 14 42.87 24.30 -118.85
CA GLU A 14 41.98 24.74 -117.75
C GLU A 14 40.87 23.73 -117.49
N LEU A 15 40.28 23.14 -118.54
CA LEU A 15 39.28 22.08 -118.40
C LEU A 15 39.88 20.85 -117.69
N ASN A 16 41.12 20.48 -118.03
CA ASN A 16 41.82 19.39 -117.34
C ASN A 16 42.16 19.76 -115.89
N LYS A 17 42.69 20.97 -115.62
CA LYS A 17 42.91 21.45 -114.25
C LYS A 17 41.63 21.45 -113.42
N SER A 18 40.50 21.86 -114.00
CA SER A 18 39.19 21.84 -113.34
C SER A 18 38.73 20.41 -113.03
N LYS A 19 38.95 19.47 -113.95
CA LYS A 19 38.70 18.04 -113.71
C LYS A 19 39.62 17.47 -112.63
N ASP A 20 40.91 17.82 -112.64
CA ASP A 20 41.88 17.35 -111.67
C ASP A 20 41.59 17.90 -110.27
N LEU A 21 41.26 19.19 -110.15
CA LEU A 21 40.81 19.81 -108.90
C LEU A 21 39.52 19.16 -108.40
N LYS A 22 38.57 18.88 -109.29
CA LYS A 22 37.33 18.17 -108.94
C LYS A 22 37.61 16.75 -108.46
N ASN A 23 38.54 16.04 -109.10
CA ASN A 23 38.95 14.70 -108.69
C ASN A 23 39.68 14.71 -107.34
N GLN A 24 40.63 15.62 -107.13
CA GLN A 24 41.32 15.81 -105.84
C GLN A 24 40.33 16.16 -104.73
N SER A 25 39.41 17.09 -105.00
CA SER A 25 38.34 17.45 -104.06
C SER A 25 37.43 16.25 -103.74
N SER A 26 37.13 15.40 -104.73
CA SER A 26 36.34 14.19 -104.53
C SER A 26 37.08 13.14 -103.67
N VAL A 27 38.40 13.00 -103.84
CA VAL A 27 39.22 12.06 -103.05
C VAL A 27 39.33 12.53 -101.60
N GLU A 28 39.63 13.81 -101.36
CA GLU A 28 39.70 14.36 -100.00
C GLU A 28 38.34 14.36 -99.31
N LYS A 29 37.24 14.59 -100.05
CA LYS A 29 35.89 14.41 -99.52
C LYS A 29 35.65 12.95 -99.11
N GLY A 30 36.02 11.97 -99.94
CA GLY A 30 35.92 10.56 -99.57
C GLY A 30 36.73 10.19 -98.32
N ARG A 31 37.92 10.78 -98.17
CA ARG A 31 38.74 10.62 -96.96
C ARG A 31 38.07 11.26 -95.74
N LEU A 32 37.53 12.47 -95.87
CA LEU A 32 36.78 13.15 -94.81
C LEU A 32 35.57 12.32 -94.37
N ASP A 33 34.79 11.81 -95.31
CA ASP A 33 33.61 10.98 -95.05
C ASP A 33 34.00 9.69 -94.31
N SER A 34 35.13 9.07 -94.68
CA SER A 34 35.65 7.88 -93.98
C SER A 34 36.08 8.16 -92.54
N LEU A 35 36.74 9.30 -92.28
CA LEU A 35 37.13 9.70 -90.93
C LEU A 35 35.92 10.11 -90.10
N TYR A 36 34.92 10.75 -90.72
CA TYR A 36 33.67 11.10 -90.06
C TYR A 36 32.91 9.85 -89.61
N LEU A 37 32.89 8.79 -90.42
CA LEU A 37 32.29 7.50 -90.05
C LEU A 37 32.99 6.88 -88.84
N VAL A 38 34.34 6.89 -88.82
CA VAL A 38 35.12 6.38 -87.68
C VAL A 38 34.83 7.19 -86.41
N LEU A 39 34.80 8.52 -86.53
CA LEU A 39 34.46 9.41 -85.41
C LEU A 39 33.05 9.13 -84.89
N GLN A 40 32.09 8.93 -85.79
CA GLN A 40 30.71 8.63 -85.41
C GLN A 40 30.60 7.27 -84.69
N ASN A 41 31.33 6.25 -85.14
CA ASN A 41 31.41 4.96 -84.44
C ASN A 41 31.99 5.11 -83.02
N LEU A 42 33.06 5.87 -82.87
CA LEU A 42 33.67 6.13 -81.54
C LEU A 42 32.72 6.92 -80.63
N ASN A 43 32.01 7.92 -81.16
CA ASN A 43 31.02 8.65 -80.39
C ASN A 43 29.87 7.74 -79.92
N TYR A 44 29.42 6.81 -80.77
CA TYR A 44 28.44 5.81 -80.34
C TYR A 44 28.97 4.91 -79.24
N GLU A 45 30.24 4.51 -79.31
CA GLU A 45 30.87 3.70 -78.27
C GLU A 45 30.99 4.47 -76.95
N ILE A 46 31.41 5.73 -76.99
CA ILE A 46 31.45 6.62 -75.82
C ILE A 46 30.04 6.80 -75.22
N ASP A 47 29.04 7.07 -76.06
CA ASP A 47 27.65 7.23 -75.61
C ASP A 47 27.06 5.93 -75.04
N TYR A 48 27.48 4.78 -75.58
CA TYR A 48 27.11 3.47 -75.06
C TYR A 48 27.73 3.23 -73.69
N LEU A 49 29.05 3.42 -73.56
CA LEU A 49 29.79 3.24 -72.31
C LEU A 49 29.30 4.20 -71.22
N ASN A 50 29.04 5.47 -71.55
CA ASN A 50 28.50 6.44 -70.59
C ASN A 50 27.11 6.04 -70.11
N ARG A 51 26.23 5.54 -71.00
CA ARG A 51 24.93 4.99 -70.60
C ARG A 51 25.06 3.76 -69.72
N GLU A 52 26.09 2.94 -69.96
CA GLU A 52 26.37 1.76 -69.14
C GLU A 52 26.90 2.15 -67.75
N ILE A 53 27.83 3.10 -67.66
CA ILE A 53 28.31 3.67 -66.39
C ILE A 53 27.14 4.26 -65.59
N GLN A 54 26.30 5.08 -66.23
CA GLN A 54 25.16 5.70 -65.57
C GLN A 54 24.17 4.66 -65.03
N LYS A 55 23.99 3.53 -65.72
CA LYS A 55 23.18 2.43 -65.20
C LYS A 55 23.77 1.89 -63.90
N TYR A 56 25.08 1.64 -63.85
CA TYR A 56 25.72 1.12 -62.65
C TYR A 56 25.75 2.13 -61.50
N ASP A 57 25.92 3.42 -61.78
CA ASP A 57 25.87 4.49 -60.77
C ASP A 57 24.46 4.66 -60.19
N SER A 58 23.42 4.40 -61.00
CA SER A 58 22.02 4.49 -60.57
C SER A 58 21.53 3.30 -59.73
N ILE A 59 22.39 2.30 -59.48
CA ILE A 59 22.02 1.14 -58.65
C ILE A 59 22.05 1.58 -57.19
N GLU A 60 20.87 1.77 -56.60
CA GLU A 60 20.73 1.98 -55.16
C GLU A 60 20.95 0.66 -54.41
N TYR A 61 21.87 0.67 -53.47
CA TYR A 61 22.13 -0.49 -52.62
C TYR A 61 21.27 -0.44 -51.36
N SER A 62 20.77 -1.60 -50.90
CA SER A 62 19.86 -1.69 -49.76
C SER A 62 20.42 -1.11 -48.45
N TYR A 63 21.74 -1.05 -48.30
CA TYR A 63 22.38 -0.48 -47.11
C TYR A 63 22.31 1.05 -47.04
N GLN A 64 22.08 1.75 -48.15
CA GLN A 64 21.99 3.21 -48.17
C GLN A 64 20.70 3.73 -47.52
N ASN A 65 19.68 2.87 -47.46
CA ASN A 65 18.40 3.15 -46.81
C ASN A 65 18.39 2.77 -45.31
N LEU A 66 19.50 2.26 -44.77
CA LEU A 66 19.61 1.90 -43.37
C LEU A 66 20.03 3.11 -42.53
N GLU A 67 19.22 3.43 -41.53
CA GLU A 67 19.58 4.38 -40.48
C GLU A 67 20.71 3.77 -39.63
N LEU A 68 21.94 4.21 -39.90
CA LEU A 68 23.15 3.76 -39.22
C LEU A 68 23.58 4.79 -38.18
N LYS A 69 24.11 4.33 -37.05
CA LYS A 69 24.72 5.20 -36.02
C LYS A 69 25.66 6.24 -36.63
N PRO A 70 25.60 7.52 -36.25
CA PRO A 70 26.44 8.57 -36.83
C PRO A 70 27.93 8.18 -36.84
N LEU A 71 28.63 8.55 -37.91
CA LEU A 71 30.04 8.18 -38.12
C LEU A 71 30.95 8.66 -36.97
N GLU A 72 30.61 9.80 -36.35
CA GLU A 72 31.29 10.35 -35.17
C GLU A 72 31.19 9.47 -33.93
N GLU A 73 30.10 8.72 -33.76
CA GLU A 73 29.93 7.81 -32.62
C GLU A 73 30.61 6.48 -32.86
N PHE A 74 30.60 6.00 -34.10
CA PHE A 74 31.29 4.79 -34.51
C PHE A 74 32.82 4.92 -34.43
N LEU A 75 33.37 6.04 -34.91
CA LEU A 75 34.82 6.30 -34.89
C LEU A 75 35.42 6.51 -33.49
N LYS A 76 34.60 6.67 -32.45
CA LYS A 76 35.08 6.64 -31.05
C LYS A 76 35.60 5.25 -30.66
N THR A 77 35.07 4.22 -31.30
CA THR A 77 35.33 2.81 -30.97
C THR A 77 36.22 2.15 -32.01
N PHE A 78 36.19 2.64 -33.27
CA PHE A 78 36.93 2.06 -34.38
C PHE A 78 37.83 3.10 -35.07
N THR A 79 39.07 2.73 -35.38
CA THR A 79 40.01 3.57 -36.14
C THR A 79 39.71 3.51 -37.64
N HIS A 80 39.59 4.66 -38.30
CA HIS A 80 39.40 4.71 -39.76
C HIS A 80 40.62 4.13 -40.49
N VAL A 81 40.38 3.22 -41.44
CA VAL A 81 41.42 2.59 -42.28
C VAL A 81 41.20 2.91 -43.76
N ASP A 82 40.05 2.51 -44.30
CA ASP A 82 39.57 2.79 -45.65
C ASP A 82 38.04 3.01 -45.60
N ASP A 83 37.48 3.83 -46.50
CA ASP A 83 36.06 4.22 -46.45
C ASP A 83 35.15 3.00 -46.62
N HIS A 84 35.50 2.09 -47.52
CA HIS A 84 34.73 0.88 -47.76
C HIS A 84 34.83 -0.11 -46.58
N SER A 85 36.03 -0.35 -46.05
CA SER A 85 36.20 -1.24 -44.89
C SER A 85 35.52 -0.69 -43.63
N THR A 86 35.57 0.63 -43.44
CA THR A 86 34.89 1.32 -42.33
C THR A 86 33.38 1.19 -42.46
N MET A 87 32.84 1.26 -43.68
CA MET A 87 31.41 1.06 -43.92
C MET A 87 30.96 -0.39 -43.64
N ILE A 88 31.75 -1.39 -44.03
CA ILE A 88 31.47 -2.80 -43.71
C ILE A 88 31.47 -3.02 -42.20
N ALA A 89 32.50 -2.55 -41.50
CA ALA A 89 32.59 -2.68 -40.04
C ALA A 89 31.39 -2.00 -39.34
N ARG A 90 30.96 -0.84 -39.84
CA ARG A 90 29.76 -0.14 -39.32
C ARG A 90 28.48 -0.94 -39.54
N LEU A 91 28.33 -1.61 -40.68
CA LEU A 91 27.18 -2.47 -40.96
C LEU A 91 27.19 -3.74 -40.10
N GLU A 92 28.37 -4.32 -39.85
CA GLU A 92 28.53 -5.49 -38.99
C GLU A 92 28.19 -5.17 -37.52
N ASP A 93 28.62 -4.03 -37.01
CA ASP A 93 28.30 -3.59 -35.64
C ASP A 93 26.80 -3.32 -35.48
N GLU A 94 26.18 -2.61 -36.44
CA GLU A 94 24.72 -2.39 -36.46
C GLU A 94 23.95 -3.73 -36.51
N LEU A 95 24.43 -4.70 -37.31
CA LEU A 95 23.84 -6.04 -37.37
C LEU A 95 23.94 -6.76 -36.02
N GLN A 96 25.09 -6.68 -35.35
CA GLN A 96 25.29 -7.29 -34.03
C GLN A 96 24.35 -6.66 -32.99
N GLU A 97 24.23 -5.34 -32.98
CA GLU A 97 23.35 -4.62 -32.07
C GLU A 97 21.88 -4.94 -32.32
N ARG A 98 21.43 -4.93 -33.58
CA ARG A 98 20.05 -5.32 -33.92
C ARG A 98 19.74 -6.76 -33.53
N LYS A 99 20.70 -7.68 -33.69
CA LYS A 99 20.54 -9.06 -33.21
C LYS A 99 20.46 -9.15 -31.69
N ALA A 100 21.28 -8.39 -30.97
CA ALA A 100 21.21 -8.32 -29.51
C ALA A 100 19.85 -7.76 -29.04
N MET A 101 19.42 -6.63 -29.61
CA MET A 101 18.11 -6.03 -29.33
C MET A 101 16.95 -6.96 -29.68
N GLN A 102 17.03 -7.69 -30.79
CA GLN A 102 16.01 -8.67 -31.17
C GLN A 102 15.92 -9.80 -30.13
N LYS A 103 17.05 -10.31 -29.67
CA LYS A 103 17.11 -11.34 -28.63
C LYS A 103 16.49 -10.85 -27.31
N ASP A 104 16.80 -9.63 -26.90
CA ASP A 104 16.25 -9.02 -25.69
C ASP A 104 14.73 -8.81 -25.83
N LEU A 105 14.27 -8.35 -26.99
CA LEU A 105 12.84 -8.22 -27.29
C LEU A 105 12.12 -9.57 -27.25
N GLU A 106 12.72 -10.62 -27.80
CA GLU A 106 12.17 -11.98 -27.75
C GLU A 106 12.06 -12.48 -26.31
N ALA A 107 13.10 -12.30 -25.49
CA ALA A 107 13.06 -12.67 -24.07
C ALA A 107 11.95 -11.93 -23.29
N VAL A 108 11.83 -10.62 -23.45
CA VAL A 108 10.77 -9.82 -22.82
C VAL A 108 9.38 -10.24 -23.32
N ARG A 109 9.24 -10.56 -24.61
CA ARG A 109 7.98 -11.05 -25.19
C ARG A 109 7.58 -12.39 -24.60
N GLU A 110 8.53 -13.30 -24.39
CA GLU A 110 8.29 -14.59 -23.74
C GLU A 110 7.84 -14.42 -22.29
N GLU A 111 8.52 -13.58 -21.51
CA GLU A 111 8.12 -13.30 -20.12
C GLU A 111 6.72 -12.70 -20.02
N ARG A 112 6.41 -11.72 -20.88
CA ARG A 112 5.08 -11.14 -20.99
C ARG A 112 4.03 -12.19 -21.35
N ASN A 113 4.33 -13.10 -22.28
CA ASN A 113 3.40 -14.16 -22.66
C ASN A 113 3.15 -15.11 -21.49
N LYS A 114 4.20 -15.56 -20.78
CA LYS A 114 4.07 -16.38 -19.55
C LYS A 114 3.21 -15.69 -18.49
N PHE A 115 3.42 -14.39 -18.29
CA PHE A 115 2.63 -13.62 -17.33
C PHE A 115 1.16 -13.50 -17.74
N ASN A 116 0.90 -13.28 -19.03
CA ASN A 116 -0.46 -13.26 -19.57
C ASN A 116 -1.15 -14.62 -19.41
N ASP A 117 -0.47 -15.72 -19.69
CA ASP A 117 -1.01 -17.07 -19.51
C ASP A 117 -1.38 -17.31 -18.04
N LEU A 118 -0.48 -16.95 -17.10
CA LEU A 118 -0.75 -17.04 -15.66
C LEU A 118 -1.95 -16.17 -15.24
N LEU A 119 -2.07 -14.97 -15.79
CA LEU A 119 -3.17 -14.06 -15.53
C LEU A 119 -4.50 -14.64 -16.05
N THR A 120 -4.51 -15.24 -17.24
CA THR A 120 -5.72 -15.91 -17.77
C THR A 120 -6.11 -17.12 -16.93
N LEU A 121 -5.14 -17.92 -16.47
CA LEU A 121 -5.39 -19.04 -15.57
C LEU A 121 -6.03 -18.57 -14.25
N LYS A 122 -5.44 -17.54 -13.62
CA LYS A 122 -5.97 -16.98 -12.36
C LYS A 122 -7.36 -16.37 -12.54
N LYS A 123 -7.65 -15.74 -13.68
CA LYS A 123 -8.99 -15.26 -14.01
C LYS A 123 -9.99 -16.41 -14.12
N ASN A 124 -9.64 -17.48 -14.84
CA ASN A 124 -10.51 -18.64 -14.99
C ASN A 124 -10.74 -19.36 -13.66
N GLU A 125 -9.73 -19.44 -12.79
CA GLU A 125 -9.88 -19.97 -11.42
C GLU A 125 -10.87 -19.13 -10.60
N LEU A 126 -10.76 -17.80 -10.66
CA LEU A 126 -11.67 -16.89 -9.95
C LEU A 126 -13.11 -16.98 -10.49
N GLU A 127 -13.28 -17.05 -11.82
CA GLU A 127 -14.59 -17.25 -12.44
C GLU A 127 -15.20 -18.61 -12.05
N GLY A 128 -14.37 -19.66 -11.97
CA GLY A 128 -14.79 -20.97 -11.48
C GLY A 128 -15.29 -20.92 -10.03
N ILE A 129 -14.53 -20.29 -9.13
CA ILE A 129 -14.92 -20.14 -7.72
C ILE A 129 -16.21 -19.33 -7.59
N ASN A 130 -16.37 -18.24 -8.35
CA ASN A 130 -17.60 -17.45 -8.32
C ASN A 130 -18.81 -18.29 -8.75
N LYS A 131 -18.68 -19.10 -9.81
CA LYS A 131 -19.73 -20.00 -10.25
C LYS A 131 -20.09 -21.04 -9.18
N ASP A 132 -19.08 -21.67 -8.57
CA ASP A 132 -19.29 -22.64 -7.49
C ASP A 132 -19.99 -22.00 -6.27
N LEU A 133 -19.65 -20.75 -5.94
CA LEU A 133 -20.30 -19.98 -4.89
C LEU A 133 -21.76 -19.62 -5.23
N GLU A 134 -22.04 -19.20 -6.46
CA GLU A 134 -23.40 -18.93 -6.93
C GLU A 134 -24.27 -20.20 -6.89
N GLU A 135 -23.74 -21.33 -7.34
CA GLU A 135 -24.41 -22.63 -7.26
C GLU A 135 -24.71 -22.98 -5.80
N LEU A 136 -23.73 -22.83 -4.89
CA LEU A 136 -23.90 -23.07 -3.46
C LEU A 136 -24.98 -22.16 -2.85
N ILE A 137 -24.99 -20.88 -3.21
CA ILE A 137 -26.02 -19.94 -2.77
C ILE A 137 -27.40 -20.42 -3.24
N GLN A 138 -27.55 -20.78 -4.51
CA GLN A 138 -28.82 -21.28 -5.06
C GLN A 138 -29.29 -22.56 -4.35
N PHE A 139 -28.38 -23.50 -4.05
CA PHE A 139 -28.71 -24.72 -3.31
C PHE A 139 -29.10 -24.46 -1.86
N THR A 140 -28.52 -23.44 -1.22
CA THR A 140 -28.75 -23.17 0.20
C THR A 140 -29.99 -22.32 0.47
N VAL A 141 -30.46 -21.51 -0.48
CA VAL A 141 -31.67 -20.65 -0.33
C VAL A 141 -32.94 -21.45 0.07
N PRO A 142 -33.29 -22.59 -0.55
CA PRO A 142 -34.47 -23.35 -0.16
C PRO A 142 -34.39 -23.92 1.27
N ILE A 143 -33.19 -24.36 1.68
CA ILE A 143 -32.95 -24.87 3.03
C ILE A 143 -33.07 -23.73 4.05
N GLN A 144 -32.50 -22.58 3.72
CA GLN A 144 -32.61 -21.35 4.49
C GLN A 144 -34.06 -20.93 4.72
N GLU A 145 -34.88 -20.91 3.67
CA GLU A 145 -36.31 -20.55 3.78
C GLU A 145 -37.10 -21.57 4.60
N ARG A 146 -36.80 -22.88 4.45
CA ARG A 146 -37.45 -23.93 5.24
C ARG A 146 -37.16 -23.85 6.73
N HIS A 147 -35.96 -23.39 7.10
CA HIS A 147 -35.54 -23.26 8.49
C HIS A 147 -35.70 -21.85 9.05
N GLY A 148 -36.23 -20.89 8.26
CA GLY A 148 -36.39 -19.50 8.68
C GLY A 148 -35.08 -18.76 8.92
N ILE A 149 -33.99 -19.22 8.32
CA ILE A 149 -32.64 -18.65 8.44
C ILE A 149 -32.35 -17.88 7.15
N HIS A 150 -32.34 -16.54 7.17
CA HIS A 150 -32.21 -15.71 5.96
C HIS A 150 -30.80 -15.13 5.73
N VAL A 151 -29.77 -15.94 5.93
CA VAL A 151 -28.35 -15.51 5.87
C VAL A 151 -28.02 -14.85 4.52
N THR A 152 -28.51 -15.35 3.39
CA THR A 152 -28.20 -14.77 2.08
C THR A 152 -28.87 -13.41 1.85
N LYS A 153 -30.10 -13.22 2.35
CA LYS A 153 -30.83 -11.94 2.22
C LYS A 153 -30.19 -10.86 3.11
N ASP A 154 -29.65 -11.26 4.25
CA ASP A 154 -28.93 -10.34 5.14
C ASP A 154 -27.57 -9.88 4.57
N ILE A 155 -26.93 -10.69 3.71
CA ILE A 155 -25.70 -10.30 3.01
C ILE A 155 -25.98 -9.17 2.01
N SER A 156 -27.06 -9.26 1.22
CA SER A 156 -27.42 -8.22 0.24
C SER A 156 -27.90 -6.90 0.87
N ASN A 157 -28.32 -6.92 2.13
CA ASN A 157 -28.92 -5.75 2.78
C ASN A 157 -27.88 -4.72 3.26
N ASN A 158 -26.57 -5.00 3.16
CA ASN A 158 -25.55 -4.15 3.77
C ASN A 158 -24.32 -3.96 2.87
N GLU A 159 -24.49 -3.25 1.76
CA GLU A 159 -23.42 -2.84 0.84
C GLU A 159 -22.23 -2.17 1.56
N GLN A 160 -22.50 -1.45 2.66
CA GLN A 160 -21.44 -0.81 3.47
C GLN A 160 -20.55 -1.81 4.20
N ALA A 161 -21.04 -3.01 4.51
CA ALA A 161 -20.26 -4.04 5.19
C ALA A 161 -19.21 -4.68 4.28
N GLU A 162 -19.40 -4.63 2.95
CA GLU A 162 -18.43 -5.17 1.98
C GLU A 162 -17.11 -4.39 2.00
N ASN A 163 -17.17 -3.10 2.34
CA ASN A 163 -16.00 -2.23 2.40
C ASN A 163 -15.29 -2.27 3.77
N LEU A 164 -15.76 -3.06 4.73
CA LEU A 164 -15.08 -3.25 6.01
C LEU A 164 -13.80 -4.08 5.82
N SER A 165 -12.74 -3.72 6.53
CA SER A 165 -11.58 -4.61 6.65
C SER A 165 -11.97 -5.95 7.29
N PHE A 166 -11.27 -7.03 6.93
CA PHE A 166 -11.57 -8.39 7.39
C PHE A 166 -11.79 -8.50 8.91
N PRO A 167 -10.97 -7.89 9.79
CA PRO A 167 -11.19 -7.99 11.24
C PRO A 167 -12.49 -7.31 11.71
N LEU A 168 -12.85 -6.18 11.09
CA LEU A 168 -14.10 -5.48 11.41
C LEU A 168 -15.32 -6.18 10.83
N TYR A 169 -15.18 -6.84 9.67
CA TYR A 169 -16.23 -7.69 9.09
C TYR A 169 -16.55 -8.90 9.98
N CYS A 170 -15.53 -9.54 10.56
CA CYS A 170 -15.70 -10.62 11.52
C CYS A 170 -16.51 -10.15 12.74
N LEU A 171 -16.17 -8.98 13.29
CA LEU A 171 -16.92 -8.38 14.39
C LEU A 171 -18.38 -8.08 13.99
N TYR A 172 -18.60 -7.48 12.82
CA TYR A 172 -19.94 -7.22 12.29
C TYR A 172 -20.79 -8.50 12.21
N LYS A 173 -20.24 -9.60 11.71
CA LYS A 173 -20.94 -10.90 11.67
C LYS A 173 -21.24 -11.45 13.07
N HIS A 174 -20.31 -11.34 14.01
CA HIS A 174 -20.56 -11.70 15.41
C HIS A 174 -21.70 -10.88 16.02
N LEU A 175 -21.80 -9.59 15.69
CA LEU A 175 -22.87 -8.72 16.19
C LEU A 175 -24.25 -9.06 15.66
N ILE A 176 -24.34 -9.35 14.35
CA ILE A 176 -25.59 -9.83 13.76
C ILE A 176 -26.01 -11.13 14.45
N GLY A 177 -25.10 -12.11 14.54
CA GLY A 177 -25.39 -13.38 15.20
C GLY A 177 -25.83 -13.22 16.65
N TYR A 178 -25.21 -12.30 17.39
CA TYR A 178 -25.59 -11.99 18.77
C TYR A 178 -26.98 -11.34 18.87
N ASN A 179 -27.31 -10.39 17.99
CA ASN A 179 -28.62 -9.73 17.98
C ASN A 179 -29.75 -10.65 17.50
N SER A 180 -29.45 -11.65 16.66
CA SER A 180 -30.44 -12.64 16.20
C SER A 180 -30.77 -13.70 17.26
N THR A 181 -29.87 -13.96 18.21
CA THR A 181 -29.99 -15.08 19.17
C THR A 181 -30.23 -14.67 20.61
N SER A 182 -29.68 -13.52 21.04
CA SER A 182 -29.76 -13.07 22.43
C SER A 182 -30.98 -12.18 22.68
N THR A 183 -31.43 -12.15 23.94
CA THR A 183 -32.50 -11.24 24.38
C THR A 183 -32.06 -9.77 24.45
N GLY A 184 -30.75 -9.50 24.27
CA GLY A 184 -30.18 -8.16 24.34
C GLY A 184 -29.87 -7.61 22.96
N THR A 185 -30.54 -6.52 22.55
CA THR A 185 -30.24 -5.83 21.30
C THR A 185 -29.10 -4.84 21.49
N VAL A 186 -27.94 -5.11 20.88
CA VAL A 186 -26.82 -4.15 20.79
C VAL A 186 -26.95 -3.37 19.49
N LYS A 187 -26.99 -2.04 19.58
CA LYS A 187 -27.01 -1.18 18.39
C LYS A 187 -25.59 -1.04 17.84
N PHE A 188 -25.43 -1.10 16.53
CA PHE A 188 -24.15 -0.88 15.88
C PHE A 188 -24.34 -0.10 14.58
N ASP A 189 -23.36 0.72 14.23
CA ASP A 189 -23.32 1.56 13.03
C ASP A 189 -21.96 1.39 12.34
N ILE A 190 -21.96 1.28 11.01
CA ILE A 190 -20.73 1.34 10.20
C ILE A 190 -20.46 2.81 9.89
N VAL A 191 -19.25 3.29 10.22
CA VAL A 191 -18.88 4.71 10.11
C VAL A 191 -17.63 4.85 9.25
N GLY A 192 -17.64 5.80 8.32
CA GLY A 192 -16.48 6.18 7.50
C GLY A 192 -16.86 6.46 6.04
N ASP A 193 -15.86 6.56 5.17
CA ASP A 193 -16.03 6.72 3.72
C ASP A 193 -15.80 5.39 2.98
N ALA A 194 -16.83 4.91 2.28
CA ALA A 194 -16.77 3.70 1.46
C ALA A 194 -15.92 3.89 0.18
N GLY A 195 -15.89 5.09 -0.40
CA GLY A 195 -15.10 5.38 -1.60
C GLY A 195 -13.60 5.38 -1.29
N GLU A 196 -13.21 5.92 -0.14
CA GLU A 196 -11.83 5.84 0.35
C GLU A 196 -11.43 4.40 0.64
N ALA A 197 -12.32 3.59 1.22
CA ALA A 197 -12.05 2.19 1.57
C ALA A 197 -11.67 1.31 0.37
N VAL A 198 -12.34 1.46 -0.78
CA VAL A 198 -12.07 0.67 -1.99
C VAL A 198 -10.68 0.97 -2.56
N SER A 199 -10.22 2.22 -2.45
CA SER A 199 -8.92 2.65 -2.97
C SER A 199 -7.80 2.65 -1.92
N TYR A 200 -8.13 2.34 -0.66
CA TYR A 200 -7.20 2.41 0.46
C TYR A 200 -6.10 1.36 0.33
N LYS A 201 -4.85 1.83 0.30
CA LYS A 201 -3.67 0.98 0.37
C LYS A 201 -2.85 1.36 1.60
N PRO A 202 -2.62 0.44 2.54
CA PRO A 202 -1.81 0.74 3.70
C PRO A 202 -0.37 1.05 3.30
N SER A 203 0.21 2.09 3.88
CA SER A 203 1.60 2.50 3.65
C SER A 203 2.45 2.20 4.86
N ILE A 204 3.57 1.49 4.65
CA ILE A 204 4.53 1.14 5.71
C ILE A 204 5.16 2.41 6.33
N SER A 205 5.17 3.53 5.62
CA SER A 205 5.63 4.82 6.17
C SER A 205 4.76 5.36 7.31
N ASN A 206 3.54 4.86 7.48
CA ASN A 206 2.62 5.26 8.54
C ASN A 206 2.01 4.04 9.22
N TYR A 207 2.69 3.54 10.27
CA TYR A 207 2.22 2.40 11.07
C TYR A 207 0.82 2.61 11.68
N TYR A 208 0.47 3.85 12.02
CA TYR A 208 -0.84 4.19 12.61
C TYR A 208 -1.89 4.60 11.56
N GLY A 209 -1.65 4.31 10.28
CA GLY A 209 -2.63 4.47 9.21
C GLY A 209 -3.90 3.67 9.52
N LYS A 210 -5.01 4.36 9.73
CA LYS A 210 -6.30 3.75 10.04
C LYS A 210 -7.02 3.39 8.76
N HIS A 211 -7.67 2.24 8.77
CA HIS A 211 -8.65 1.91 7.74
C HIS A 211 -9.81 2.94 7.78
N PRO A 212 -10.29 3.43 6.62
CA PRO A 212 -11.30 4.49 6.55
C PRO A 212 -12.67 4.06 7.09
N MET A 213 -13.03 2.78 6.96
CA MET A 213 -14.23 2.21 7.58
C MET A 213 -13.95 1.73 9.01
N GLN A 214 -14.87 2.04 9.91
CA GLN A 214 -14.85 1.75 11.34
C GLN A 214 -16.19 1.17 11.78
N LEU A 215 -16.18 0.43 12.89
CA LEU A 215 -17.41 -0.13 13.46
C LEU A 215 -17.69 0.51 14.82
N LYS A 216 -18.81 1.22 14.92
CA LYS A 216 -19.28 1.84 16.16
C LYS A 216 -20.34 0.97 16.79
N LEU A 217 -20.13 0.65 18.06
CA LEU A 217 -20.99 -0.20 18.84
C LEU A 217 -21.54 0.56 20.05
N THR A 218 -22.86 0.55 20.22
CA THR A 218 -23.58 1.25 21.28
C THR A 218 -24.19 0.21 22.23
N LEU A 219 -23.47 -0.09 23.32
CA LEU A 219 -23.91 -1.05 24.33
C LEU A 219 -25.10 -0.53 25.14
N ASN A 220 -25.06 0.76 25.47
CA ASN A 220 -26.17 1.51 26.04
C ASN A 220 -26.03 2.98 25.60
N PRO A 221 -27.04 3.84 25.84
CA PRO A 221 -26.97 5.26 25.45
C PRO A 221 -25.78 6.05 26.04
N GLN A 222 -25.04 5.46 26.99
CA GLN A 222 -23.94 6.09 27.69
C GLN A 222 -22.56 5.54 27.31
N ILE A 223 -22.47 4.39 26.62
CA ILE A 223 -21.22 3.71 26.26
C ILE A 223 -21.24 3.40 24.77
N ASN A 224 -20.34 4.06 24.05
CA ASN A 224 -20.03 3.75 22.66
C ASN A 224 -18.59 3.25 22.57
N LEU A 225 -18.39 2.17 21.81
CA LEU A 225 -17.08 1.61 21.49
C LEU A 225 -16.87 1.76 19.99
N VAL A 226 -15.79 2.42 19.57
CA VAL A 226 -15.44 2.54 18.15
C VAL A 226 -14.23 1.67 17.87
N PHE A 227 -14.42 0.64 17.04
CA PHE A 227 -13.39 -0.28 16.60
C PHE A 227 -12.78 0.25 15.30
N LYS A 228 -11.45 0.41 15.30
CA LYS A 228 -10.68 0.91 14.17
C LYS A 228 -9.57 -0.08 13.84
N HIS A 229 -9.41 -0.42 12.58
CA HIS A 229 -8.36 -1.34 12.15
C HIS A 229 -7.12 -0.57 11.70
N LEU A 230 -5.93 -1.02 12.12
CA LEU A 230 -4.62 -0.52 11.70
C LEU A 230 -3.96 -1.58 10.81
N PRO A 231 -4.09 -1.50 9.48
CA PRO A 231 -3.72 -2.63 8.61
C PRO A 231 -2.22 -2.91 8.53
N VAL A 232 -1.37 -1.90 8.77
CA VAL A 232 0.10 -2.10 8.75
C VAL A 232 0.56 -2.87 9.99
N LEU A 233 -0.03 -2.57 11.15
CA LEU A 233 0.26 -3.25 12.41
C LEU A 233 -0.55 -4.55 12.57
N ASP A 234 -1.53 -4.77 11.69
CA ASP A 234 -2.51 -5.86 11.75
C ASP A 234 -3.12 -5.96 13.15
N ILE A 235 -3.69 -4.87 13.66
CA ILE A 235 -4.36 -4.85 14.98
C ILE A 235 -5.61 -3.97 14.92
N VAL A 236 -6.57 -4.28 15.79
CA VAL A 236 -7.76 -3.45 16.02
C VAL A 236 -7.61 -2.66 17.30
N VAL A 237 -7.90 -1.37 17.25
CA VAL A 237 -7.91 -0.48 18.42
C VAL A 237 -9.32 -0.06 18.77
N VAL A 238 -9.57 0.09 20.07
CA VAL A 238 -10.88 0.44 20.61
C VAL A 238 -10.80 1.82 21.25
N GLU A 239 -11.56 2.76 20.68
CA GLU A 239 -11.83 4.05 21.30
C GLU A 239 -13.10 3.94 22.14
N THR A 240 -13.01 4.28 23.43
CA THR A 240 -14.15 4.23 24.35
C THR A 240 -14.72 5.63 24.53
N LEU A 241 -15.99 5.83 24.19
CA LEU A 241 -16.68 7.11 24.32
C LEU A 241 -17.80 6.97 25.36
N VAL A 242 -17.65 7.64 26.50
CA VAL A 242 -18.60 7.57 27.62
C VAL A 242 -19.22 8.94 27.88
N SER A 243 -20.54 9.00 28.01
CA SER A 243 -21.29 10.26 28.22
C SER A 243 -21.22 10.80 29.67
N VAL A 244 -20.59 10.06 30.59
CA VAL A 244 -20.54 10.38 32.03
C VAL A 244 -19.17 10.94 32.40
N ARG A 245 -19.13 12.17 32.92
CA ARG A 245 -17.91 12.97 33.13
C ARG A 245 -16.99 12.51 34.27
N SER A 246 -17.47 11.64 35.16
CA SER A 246 -16.78 11.38 36.43
C SER A 246 -15.59 10.41 36.32
N ILE A 247 -15.42 9.70 35.19
CA ILE A 247 -14.40 8.66 35.06
C ILE A 247 -13.82 8.62 33.64
N HIS A 248 -12.51 8.38 33.53
CA HIS A 248 -11.84 8.24 32.23
C HIS A 248 -12.44 7.04 31.47
N PRO A 249 -12.85 7.20 30.19
CA PRO A 249 -13.53 6.15 29.42
C PRO A 249 -12.78 4.81 29.41
N ASP A 250 -11.46 4.84 29.25
CA ASP A 250 -10.62 3.63 29.13
C ASP A 250 -10.62 2.73 30.36
N TYR A 251 -10.99 3.22 31.55
CA TYR A 251 -11.12 2.33 32.71
C TYR A 251 -12.20 1.29 32.51
N LEU A 252 -13.20 1.57 31.69
CA LEU A 252 -14.29 0.65 31.44
C LEU A 252 -13.85 -0.57 30.61
N THR A 253 -12.85 -0.39 29.74
CA THR A 253 -12.44 -1.39 28.74
C THR A 253 -11.05 -1.99 29.01
N SER A 254 -10.22 -1.32 29.81
CA SER A 254 -8.93 -1.86 30.27
C SER A 254 -9.10 -2.94 31.33
N ASN A 255 -8.18 -3.90 31.39
CA ASN A 255 -8.10 -4.94 32.41
C ASN A 255 -9.43 -5.71 32.64
N LEU A 256 -10.23 -5.90 31.58
CA LEU A 256 -11.35 -6.85 31.61
C LEU A 256 -10.84 -8.27 31.90
N PHE A 257 -9.64 -8.55 31.39
CA PHE A 257 -8.85 -9.73 31.70
C PHE A 257 -7.52 -9.32 32.35
N PRO A 258 -6.91 -10.17 33.18
CA PRO A 258 -5.67 -9.83 33.89
C PRO A 258 -4.54 -9.42 32.93
N GLY A 259 -4.02 -8.20 33.10
CA GLY A 259 -2.87 -7.69 32.35
C GLY A 259 -3.17 -7.14 30.95
N ASP A 260 -4.43 -7.09 30.53
CA ASP A 260 -4.84 -6.54 29.22
C ASP A 260 -5.23 -5.06 29.35
N ASP A 261 -4.24 -4.17 29.44
CA ASP A 261 -4.44 -2.72 29.58
C ASP A 261 -4.58 -1.98 28.24
N GLY A 262 -4.30 -2.66 27.13
CA GLY A 262 -4.39 -2.14 25.77
C GLY A 262 -3.31 -1.11 25.40
N GLN A 263 -2.24 -1.01 26.19
CA GLN A 263 -1.14 -0.06 26.00
C GLN A 263 0.06 -0.65 25.25
N SER A 264 0.03 -1.94 24.95
CA SER A 264 1.05 -2.64 24.17
C SER A 264 0.44 -3.27 22.93
N SER A 265 1.26 -3.53 21.90
CA SER A 265 0.76 -4.19 20.69
C SER A 265 0.49 -5.67 20.95
N PRO A 266 -0.72 -6.20 20.68
CA PRO A 266 -1.01 -7.62 20.83
C PRO A 266 -0.31 -8.51 19.80
N ASN A 267 0.07 -7.95 18.64
CA ASN A 267 0.76 -8.68 17.57
C ASN A 267 2.27 -8.68 17.84
N PRO A 268 2.88 -9.85 18.14
CA PRO A 268 4.31 -9.94 18.43
C PRO A 268 5.20 -9.54 17.24
N ALA A 269 4.69 -9.67 16.00
CA ALA A 269 5.44 -9.28 14.81
C ALA A 269 5.80 -7.79 14.81
N ASN A 270 4.98 -6.97 15.47
CA ASN A 270 5.21 -5.53 15.55
C ASN A 270 6.47 -5.18 16.37
N SER A 271 6.97 -6.09 17.21
CA SER A 271 8.24 -5.87 17.93
C SER A 271 9.47 -5.82 17.01
N PHE A 272 9.36 -6.36 15.79
CA PHE A 272 10.42 -6.35 14.78
C PHE A 272 10.36 -5.14 13.84
N LEU A 273 9.35 -4.27 14.00
CA LEU A 273 9.29 -3.04 13.20
C LEU A 273 10.37 -2.08 13.67
N GLU A 274 11.15 -1.57 12.73
CA GLU A 274 12.12 -0.51 12.97
C GLU A 274 11.37 0.83 13.06
N ASP A 275 11.65 1.64 14.07
CA ASP A 275 11.22 3.03 14.06
C ASP A 275 11.88 3.69 12.84
N GLY A 276 11.07 4.05 11.83
CA GLY A 276 11.51 4.52 10.50
C GLY A 276 12.32 5.82 10.47
N TYR A 277 13.01 6.16 11.55
CA TYR A 277 13.79 7.38 11.73
C TYR A 277 15.24 7.15 12.18
N ILE A 278 15.66 5.95 12.61
CA ILE A 278 17.02 5.78 13.16
C ILE A 278 17.68 4.48 12.70
N ILE A 279 18.45 4.59 11.61
CA ILE A 279 19.27 3.53 11.00
C ILE A 279 20.41 3.05 11.94
N PHE A 280 20.58 3.65 13.12
CA PHE A 280 21.70 3.39 14.04
C PHE A 280 21.32 3.13 15.51
N ASN A 281 20.03 2.95 15.82
CA ASN A 281 19.62 2.47 17.13
C ASN A 281 18.52 1.43 16.93
N HIS A 282 18.76 0.21 17.40
CA HIS A 282 17.75 -0.84 17.51
C HIS A 282 16.71 -0.46 18.60
N SER A 283 15.93 0.61 18.39
CA SER A 283 14.72 0.82 19.18
C SER A 283 13.62 -0.05 18.57
N ASN A 284 13.23 -1.09 19.30
CA ASN A 284 12.07 -1.89 18.95
C ASN A 284 10.84 -0.98 19.00
N PHE A 285 9.99 -1.07 17.98
CA PHE A 285 8.72 -0.35 17.91
C PHE A 285 7.94 -0.46 19.23
N THR A 286 7.53 0.70 19.75
CA THR A 286 6.68 0.80 20.93
C THR A 286 5.32 1.37 20.54
N PHE A 287 4.25 0.62 20.82
CA PHE A 287 2.89 1.03 20.51
C PHE A 287 2.46 2.25 21.34
N SER A 288 1.78 3.20 20.70
CA SER A 288 1.19 4.38 21.32
C SER A 288 -0.32 4.40 21.08
N SER A 289 -1.11 4.30 22.17
CA SER A 289 -2.57 4.40 22.12
C SER A 289 -3.05 5.75 21.61
N ASP A 290 -2.30 6.82 21.90
CA ASP A 290 -2.65 8.19 21.53
C ASP A 290 -2.54 8.38 20.01
N MET A 291 -1.43 7.92 19.40
CA MET A 291 -1.25 7.96 17.94
C MET A 291 -2.23 7.04 17.22
N ALA A 292 -2.47 5.85 17.79
CA ALA A 292 -3.48 4.92 17.30
C ALA A 292 -4.92 5.47 17.43
N GLY A 293 -5.16 6.42 18.34
CA GLY A 293 -6.48 6.95 18.66
C GLY A 293 -7.41 5.89 19.23
N GLY A 294 -6.87 5.03 20.12
CA GLY A 294 -7.56 3.94 20.81
C GLY A 294 -6.58 2.94 21.44
N ASN A 295 -7.09 2.10 22.34
CA ASN A 295 -6.28 1.07 23.03
C ASN A 295 -6.35 -0.27 22.27
N ALA A 296 -5.21 -0.97 22.18
CA ALA A 296 -5.09 -2.24 21.46
C ALA A 296 -5.29 -3.43 22.42
N TYR A 297 -6.54 -3.71 22.78
CA TYR A 297 -6.84 -4.81 23.71
C TYR A 297 -6.72 -6.18 23.05
N SER A 298 -6.26 -7.18 23.81
CA SER A 298 -6.19 -8.58 23.37
C SER A 298 -7.58 -9.16 23.15
N TRP A 299 -8.53 -8.84 24.02
CA TRP A 299 -9.92 -9.29 23.86
C TRP A 299 -10.59 -8.74 22.59
N ALA A 300 -10.20 -7.54 22.15
CA ALA A 300 -10.74 -6.93 20.94
C ALA A 300 -10.23 -7.64 19.68
N GLN A 301 -8.97 -8.09 19.70
CA GLN A 301 -8.41 -8.89 18.60
C GLN A 301 -9.20 -10.17 18.39
N ILE A 302 -9.45 -10.91 19.48
CA ILE A 302 -10.19 -12.19 19.46
C ILE A 302 -11.61 -11.98 18.91
N LEU A 303 -12.30 -10.91 19.32
CA LEU A 303 -13.63 -10.59 18.79
C LEU A 303 -13.64 -10.29 17.28
N CYS A 304 -12.53 -9.73 16.78
CA CYS A 304 -12.32 -9.42 15.38
C CYS A 304 -11.70 -10.59 14.59
N GLY A 305 -11.57 -11.78 15.19
CA GLY A 305 -11.01 -12.96 14.51
C GLY A 305 -9.49 -12.96 14.39
N LEU A 306 -8.80 -12.02 15.03
CA LEU A 306 -7.33 -11.97 15.10
C LEU A 306 -6.87 -12.74 16.35
N ASN A 307 -5.99 -13.72 16.15
CA ASN A 307 -5.51 -14.59 17.23
C ASN A 307 -3.98 -14.52 17.33
N TYR A 308 -3.51 -13.80 18.35
CA TYR A 308 -2.09 -13.70 18.68
C TYR A 308 -1.77 -14.51 19.93
N PRO A 309 -0.55 -15.08 20.04
CA PRO A 309 -0.13 -15.79 21.24
C PRO A 309 -0.04 -14.81 22.41
N THR A 310 -1.01 -14.88 23.32
CA THR A 310 -1.09 -14.06 24.53
C THR A 310 -0.97 -14.94 25.78
N ASN A 311 -0.46 -14.38 26.88
CA ASN A 311 -0.48 -15.06 28.19
C ASN A 311 -1.91 -15.43 28.62
N TYR A 312 -2.91 -14.69 28.13
CA TYR A 312 -4.34 -14.96 28.35
C TYR A 312 -4.84 -16.22 27.63
N SER A 313 -4.36 -16.51 26.42
CA SER A 313 -4.69 -17.75 25.67
C SER A 313 -4.36 -19.03 26.46
N THR A 314 -3.29 -18.99 27.26
CA THR A 314 -2.93 -20.10 28.15
C THR A 314 -3.89 -20.27 29.34
N ASN A 315 -4.56 -19.22 29.80
CA ASN A 315 -5.50 -19.29 30.92
C ASN A 315 -6.92 -19.67 30.49
N LEU A 316 -7.34 -19.39 29.24
CA LEU A 316 -8.58 -19.98 28.71
C LEU A 316 -8.43 -21.48 28.42
N SER A 317 -7.26 -21.92 27.93
CA SER A 317 -7.04 -23.34 27.58
C SER A 317 -6.78 -24.23 28.80
N LYS A 318 -6.16 -23.72 29.86
CA LYS A 318 -5.77 -24.56 31.02
C LYS A 318 -6.92 -24.98 31.94
N ASN A 319 -8.09 -24.34 31.86
CA ASN A 319 -9.21 -24.65 32.75
C ASN A 319 -10.50 -25.12 32.08
N ASN A 320 -10.55 -25.31 30.76
CA ASN A 320 -11.70 -25.94 30.10
C ASN A 320 -11.30 -26.45 28.71
N THR A 321 -11.20 -27.76 28.55
CA THR A 321 -11.18 -28.46 27.24
C THR A 321 -12.56 -28.41 26.56
N HIS A 322 -13.31 -27.32 26.74
CA HIS A 322 -14.71 -27.20 26.34
C HIS A 322 -15.09 -25.73 26.07
N LEU A 323 -14.26 -25.00 25.32
CA LEU A 323 -14.46 -23.57 25.06
C LEU A 323 -14.38 -23.13 23.60
N ASP A 324 -14.43 -24.07 22.65
CA ASP A 324 -14.69 -23.75 21.24
C ASP A 324 -16.11 -23.16 21.01
N ASN A 325 -16.95 -23.06 22.05
CA ASN A 325 -18.38 -22.73 21.95
C ASN A 325 -18.91 -21.69 22.96
N LYS A 326 -18.07 -20.88 23.63
CA LYS A 326 -18.60 -19.77 24.46
C LYS A 326 -18.75 -18.49 23.65
N PRO A 327 -19.88 -17.76 23.78
CA PRO A 327 -20.06 -16.47 23.12
C PRO A 327 -19.17 -15.42 23.79
N VAL A 328 -17.91 -15.32 23.34
CA VAL A 328 -16.88 -14.37 23.82
C VAL A 328 -17.44 -12.95 23.91
N PHE A 329 -18.29 -12.58 22.94
CA PHE A 329 -18.98 -11.29 22.91
C PHE A 329 -19.94 -11.07 24.10
N ALA A 330 -20.75 -12.07 24.45
CA ALA A 330 -21.70 -11.96 25.57
C ALA A 330 -20.98 -11.80 26.92
N GLU A 331 -19.85 -12.49 27.09
CA GLU A 331 -19.03 -12.38 28.29
C GLU A 331 -18.37 -10.99 28.41
N ILE A 332 -17.79 -10.49 27.33
CA ILE A 332 -17.16 -9.14 27.32
C ILE A 332 -18.19 -8.05 27.57
N THR A 333 -19.35 -8.10 26.91
CA THR A 333 -20.42 -7.12 27.15
C THR A 333 -20.94 -7.16 28.58
N LYS A 334 -21.11 -8.36 29.15
CA LYS A 334 -21.45 -8.55 30.56
C LYS A 334 -20.39 -7.95 31.48
N LEU A 335 -19.10 -8.25 31.27
CA LEU A 335 -18.00 -7.72 32.07
C LEU A 335 -17.94 -6.19 32.02
N ILE A 336 -18.12 -5.59 30.85
CA ILE A 336 -18.19 -4.13 30.67
C ILE A 336 -19.37 -3.54 31.46
N MET A 337 -20.55 -4.13 31.35
CA MET A 337 -21.75 -3.67 32.07
C MET A 337 -21.62 -3.81 33.58
N GLU A 338 -21.08 -4.92 34.08
CA GLU A 338 -20.80 -5.11 35.50
C GLU A 338 -19.77 -4.10 36.01
N LYS A 339 -18.74 -3.82 35.21
CA LYS A 339 -17.71 -2.85 35.54
C LYS A 339 -18.27 -1.43 35.58
N LYS A 340 -19.13 -1.06 34.63
CA LYS A 340 -19.91 0.18 34.69
C LYS A 340 -20.74 0.26 35.98
N SER A 341 -21.51 -0.78 36.30
CA SER A 341 -22.34 -0.78 37.51
C SER A 341 -21.51 -0.63 38.78
N ARG A 342 -20.34 -1.28 38.85
CA ARG A 342 -19.37 -1.12 39.95
C ARG A 342 -18.87 0.33 40.03
N MET A 343 -18.51 0.91 38.89
CA MET A 343 -18.05 2.29 38.78
C MET A 343 -19.14 3.30 39.18
N ASP A 344 -20.39 3.10 38.76
CA ASP A 344 -21.52 3.95 39.15
C ASP A 344 -21.79 3.87 40.66
N LYS A 345 -21.80 2.65 41.24
CA LYS A 345 -21.90 2.45 42.69
C LYS A 345 -20.76 3.12 43.44
N MET A 346 -19.54 3.03 42.91
CA MET A 346 -18.37 3.68 43.47
C MET A 346 -18.49 5.21 43.41
N SER A 347 -18.95 5.77 42.29
CA SER A 347 -19.21 7.21 42.15
C SER A 347 -20.22 7.71 43.18
N ILE A 348 -21.33 6.98 43.38
CA ILE A 348 -22.34 7.31 44.38
C ILE A 348 -21.78 7.21 45.81
N ALA A 349 -20.98 6.18 46.08
CA ALA A 349 -20.30 6.03 47.37
C ALA A 349 -19.31 7.19 47.62
N PHE A 350 -18.60 7.64 46.59
CA PHE A 350 -17.72 8.80 46.64
C PHE A 350 -18.48 10.10 46.91
N GLU A 351 -19.58 10.36 46.21
CA GLU A 351 -20.41 11.53 46.49
C GLU A 351 -20.94 11.53 47.92
N SER A 352 -21.29 10.34 48.44
CA SER A 352 -21.73 10.16 49.83
C SER A 352 -20.60 10.37 50.85
N LEU A 353 -19.36 9.97 50.51
CA LEU A 353 -18.15 10.22 51.30
C LEU A 353 -17.83 11.71 51.38
N VAL A 354 -17.85 12.42 50.24
CA VAL A 354 -17.58 13.87 50.17
C VAL A 354 -18.63 14.66 50.93
N GLN A 355 -19.90 14.22 50.88
CA GLN A 355 -20.99 14.84 51.65
C GLN A 355 -20.97 14.49 53.15
N GLY A 356 -20.00 13.70 53.62
CA GLY A 356 -19.84 13.36 55.04
C GLY A 356 -20.97 12.49 55.62
N LYS A 357 -21.72 11.77 54.77
CA LYS A 357 -22.90 10.98 55.19
C LYS A 357 -22.56 9.62 55.80
N LEU A 358 -21.31 9.18 55.72
CA LEU A 358 -20.85 7.90 56.28
C LEU A 358 -20.56 8.03 57.78
N LYS A 359 -21.24 7.23 58.60
CA LYS A 359 -20.97 7.10 60.04
C LYS A 359 -19.65 6.37 60.26
N MET A 360 -18.55 7.12 60.34
CA MET A 360 -17.22 6.62 60.68
C MET A 360 -16.77 7.26 62.00
N LYS A 361 -15.84 6.63 62.74
CA LYS A 361 -15.22 7.21 63.95
C LYS A 361 -14.33 8.44 63.67
N GLY A 362 -14.20 8.86 62.41
CA GLY A 362 -13.41 10.00 61.96
C GLY A 362 -14.09 10.79 60.84
N LYS A 363 -13.62 12.01 60.57
CA LYS A 363 -14.07 12.87 59.45
C LYS A 363 -13.16 12.67 58.25
N ILE A 364 -13.70 12.65 57.03
CA ILE A 364 -12.88 12.60 55.81
C ILE A 364 -12.99 13.94 55.09
N SER A 365 -11.86 14.49 54.65
CA SER A 365 -11.76 15.79 53.97
C SER A 365 -10.71 15.74 52.85
N GLY A 366 -10.67 16.77 51.99
CA GLY A 366 -9.60 16.90 50.98
C GLY A 366 -9.58 15.81 49.91
N PHE A 367 -10.74 15.24 49.55
CA PHE A 367 -10.84 14.27 48.45
C PHE A 367 -10.48 14.91 47.11
N GLN A 368 -9.42 14.42 46.46
CA GLN A 368 -8.98 14.86 45.14
C GLN A 368 -8.51 13.67 44.29
N MET A 369 -8.83 13.68 43.00
CA MET A 369 -8.34 12.68 42.04
C MET A 369 -7.04 13.19 41.41
N SER A 370 -5.98 12.39 41.44
CA SER A 370 -4.67 12.73 40.87
C SER A 370 -4.03 11.48 40.26
N ASN A 371 -3.69 11.54 38.97
CA ASN A 371 -3.00 10.47 38.22
C ASN A 371 -3.52 9.06 38.51
N LYS A 372 -4.80 8.80 38.19
CA LYS A 372 -5.44 7.48 38.32
C LYS A 372 -5.71 7.00 39.76
N ASN A 373 -5.30 7.78 40.77
CA ASN A 373 -5.50 7.48 42.19
C ASN A 373 -6.35 8.55 42.88
N TYR A 374 -7.04 8.17 43.95
CA TYR A 374 -7.74 9.12 44.82
C TYR A 374 -6.88 9.43 46.03
N LYS A 375 -6.82 10.70 46.42
CA LYS A 375 -6.20 11.16 47.66
C LYS A 375 -7.29 11.71 48.57
N CYS A 376 -7.27 11.37 49.85
CA CYS A 376 -8.14 11.95 50.86
C CYS A 376 -7.46 12.03 52.21
N ASN A 377 -7.93 12.94 53.06
CA ASN A 377 -7.44 13.09 54.43
C ASN A 377 -8.46 12.50 55.40
N LEU A 378 -8.05 11.54 56.22
CA LEU A 378 -8.85 10.96 57.30
C LEU A 378 -8.45 11.61 58.63
N THR A 379 -9.37 12.29 59.29
CA THR A 379 -9.19 12.90 60.60
C THR A 379 -9.80 12.02 61.69
N VAL A 380 -8.98 11.49 62.60
CA VAL A 380 -9.42 10.71 63.76
C VAL A 380 -8.86 11.36 65.02
N ALA A 381 -9.75 11.85 65.90
CA ALA A 381 -9.37 12.69 67.05
C ALA A 381 -8.50 13.89 66.60
N ASP A 382 -7.26 14.00 67.09
CA ASP A 382 -6.30 15.07 66.78
C ASP A 382 -5.30 14.70 65.66
N HIS A 383 -5.53 13.59 64.94
CA HIS A 383 -4.62 13.10 63.91
C HIS A 383 -5.23 13.20 62.51
N ILE A 384 -4.44 13.67 61.54
CA ILE A 384 -4.77 13.71 60.10
C ILE A 384 -3.91 12.68 59.38
N PHE A 385 -4.54 11.74 58.69
CA PHE A 385 -3.88 10.74 57.85
C PHE A 385 -4.13 11.06 56.38
N GLY A 386 -3.07 11.19 55.58
CA GLY A 386 -3.20 11.19 54.12
C GLY A 386 -3.42 9.76 53.64
N VAL A 387 -4.51 9.51 52.92
CA VAL A 387 -4.85 8.19 52.38
C VAL A 387 -4.85 8.30 50.87
N LEU A 388 -4.04 7.49 50.23
CA LEU A 388 -4.03 7.29 48.80
C LEU A 388 -4.75 5.98 48.51
N ILE A 389 -5.85 6.06 47.76
CA ILE A 389 -6.69 4.93 47.42
C ILE A 389 -6.45 4.62 45.94
N ALA A 390 -5.85 3.46 45.69
CA ALA A 390 -5.72 2.89 44.36
C ALA A 390 -6.85 1.87 44.19
N PHE A 391 -7.76 2.14 43.25
CA PHE A 391 -8.78 1.17 42.86
C PHE A 391 -8.21 0.32 41.73
N PRO A 392 -7.90 -0.97 41.98
CA PRO A 392 -7.64 -1.88 40.90
C PRO A 392 -9.00 -2.12 40.22
N PHE A 393 -9.26 -1.42 39.11
CA PHE A 393 -10.39 -1.75 38.24
C PHE A 393 -10.17 -3.08 37.47
N THR A 394 -9.36 -3.99 38.02
CA THR A 394 -8.94 -5.26 37.41
C THR A 394 -9.91 -6.37 37.76
N TYR A 395 -9.91 -7.43 36.95
CA TYR A 395 -10.56 -8.70 37.25
C TYR A 395 -9.53 -9.75 37.71
N PRO A 396 -9.84 -10.60 38.72
CA PRO A 396 -10.99 -10.49 39.61
C PRO A 396 -10.89 -9.24 40.49
N ALA A 397 -12.02 -8.84 41.10
CA ALA A 397 -12.10 -7.69 41.99
C ALA A 397 -11.35 -7.96 43.29
N ASP A 398 -10.03 -8.00 43.21
CA ASP A 398 -9.18 -8.04 44.39
C ASP A 398 -9.27 -6.69 45.08
N SER A 399 -9.38 -6.73 46.40
CA SER A 399 -9.54 -5.62 47.33
C SER A 399 -8.84 -4.32 46.90
N CYS A 400 -9.53 -3.17 47.07
CA CYS A 400 -8.93 -1.85 46.94
C CYS A 400 -7.61 -1.79 47.72
N LYS A 401 -6.56 -1.28 47.07
CA LYS A 401 -5.26 -1.10 47.73
C LYS A 401 -5.25 0.29 48.36
N PHE A 402 -5.05 0.34 49.67
CA PHE A 402 -4.92 1.57 50.42
C PHE A 402 -3.45 1.78 50.77
N GLU A 403 -2.91 2.94 50.41
CA GLU A 403 -1.63 3.40 50.91
C GLU A 403 -1.90 4.55 51.89
N ILE A 404 -1.72 4.29 53.18
CA ILE A 404 -1.91 5.30 54.22
C ILE A 404 -0.55 5.95 54.49
N VAL A 405 -0.46 7.23 54.18
CA VAL A 405 0.66 8.09 54.53
C VAL A 405 0.26 8.88 55.78
N SER A 406 0.73 8.41 56.95
CA SER A 406 0.50 9.15 58.19
C SER A 406 1.36 10.40 58.24
N HIS A 407 0.74 11.58 58.31
CA HIS A 407 1.44 12.80 58.69
C HIS A 407 1.04 13.17 60.12
N TYR A 408 1.99 13.19 61.05
CA TYR A 408 1.71 13.57 62.43
C TYR A 408 1.60 15.10 62.51
N TYR A 409 0.39 15.63 62.45
CA TYR A 409 0.13 17.04 62.75
C TYR A 409 -0.58 17.12 64.09
N ARG A 410 0.14 17.62 65.11
CA ARG A 410 -0.49 18.11 66.34
C ARG A 410 -1.11 19.46 65.99
N ASN A 411 -2.38 19.63 66.30
CA ASN A 411 -3.17 20.80 65.93
C ASN A 411 -2.70 22.05 66.68
N GLU A 412 -1.59 22.64 66.23
CA GLU A 412 -1.14 23.97 66.63
C GLU A 412 -0.93 24.78 65.34
N ASN A 413 -1.82 25.73 65.12
CA ASN A 413 -1.79 26.78 64.10
C ASN A 413 -0.39 27.03 63.50
N LYS A 414 -0.10 26.48 62.32
CA LYS A 414 0.98 26.98 61.45
C LYS A 414 0.83 26.47 60.01
N GLN A 415 1.19 27.37 59.09
CA GLN A 415 1.08 27.27 57.64
C GLN A 415 1.74 26.02 57.04
N ILE A 416 1.16 25.59 55.92
CA ILE A 416 1.53 24.44 55.11
C ILE A 416 2.78 24.78 54.29
N ASP A 417 3.82 23.94 54.39
CA ASP A 417 4.91 23.90 53.41
C ASP A 417 4.87 22.56 52.68
N SER A 418 4.76 22.63 51.35
CA SER A 418 4.73 21.50 50.43
C SER A 418 6.16 21.10 50.09
N ASP A 419 6.72 20.10 50.77
CA ASP A 419 7.76 19.18 50.26
C ASP A 419 8.38 18.37 51.39
N ILE A 420 7.76 17.25 51.77
CA ILE A 420 8.45 16.24 52.61
C ILE A 420 8.08 14.82 52.14
N VAL A 421 9.10 14.12 51.66
CA VAL A 421 9.12 12.72 51.20
C VAL A 421 8.75 11.74 52.33
N PRO A 422 7.92 10.70 52.11
CA PRO A 422 7.51 9.79 53.17
C PRO A 422 8.58 8.73 53.50
N LYS A 423 8.86 8.55 54.80
CA LYS A 423 9.59 7.41 55.38
C LYS A 423 8.66 6.54 56.23
N ARG A 424 7.88 5.66 55.60
CA ARG A 424 7.55 4.29 56.06
C ARG A 424 6.47 3.68 55.17
N LYS A 425 6.77 2.49 54.62
CA LYS A 425 5.80 1.63 53.95
C LYS A 425 5.26 0.64 54.97
N GLU A 426 3.98 0.74 55.32
CA GLU A 426 3.26 -0.37 55.95
C GLU A 426 2.15 -0.80 54.99
N ARG A 427 2.24 -2.05 54.54
CA ARG A 427 1.24 -2.70 53.66
C ARG A 427 0.15 -3.29 54.56
N PHE A 428 -1.11 -2.93 54.32
CA PHE A 428 -2.29 -3.61 54.84
C PHE A 428 -3.19 -4.05 53.69
#